data_AF-A0A7V6L9B1-F1
#
_entry.id   AF-A0A7V6L9B1-F1
#
_cell.length_a   1.000
_cell.length_b   1.000
_cell.length_c   1.000
_cell.angle_alpha   90.00
_cell.angle_beta   90.00
_cell.angle_gamma   90.00
#
_symmetry.space_group_name_H-M   'P 1'
#
loop_
_entity.id
_entity.type
_entity.pdbx_description
1 polymer ?
#
loop_
_entity_poly.entity_id
_entity_poly.type
_entity_poly.pdbx_seq_one_letter_code
_entity_poly.pdbx_strand_id
1 'polypeptide(L)'
;MKRVLLVLMAVAFAAASYGQGFAGSWKLNASKSKLNDQFSMAPKSLKITQNGNAFEVAKTVEFQGQSNETVEKYTLDGKECTNAGFMNSTKKSKATISADKKVVTIKSTIATDNGNIESEEIFSLKDGGLVFETKTKSSWGDMSETGFYEKK
;
A
#
# COMPACT_ATOMS: atom_id res chain seq x y z
N MET A 1 14.53 57.22 27.79
CA MET A 1 14.04 56.64 26.51
C MET A 1 14.99 55.51 26.10
N LYS A 2 14.69 54.27 26.49
CA LYS A 2 15.47 53.08 26.12
C LYS A 2 14.57 52.13 25.32
N ARG A 3 15.08 51.74 24.16
CA ARG A 3 14.38 51.14 23.02
C ARG A 3 13.90 49.73 23.38
N VAL A 4 12.61 49.44 23.17
CA VAL A 4 12.05 48.10 23.23
C VAL A 4 12.50 47.36 21.97
N LEU A 5 13.37 46.35 22.13
CA LEU A 5 13.80 45.48 21.04
C LEU A 5 12.69 44.45 20.80
N LEU A 6 11.97 44.58 19.69
CA LEU A 6 10.95 43.64 19.26
C LEU A 6 11.64 42.52 18.48
N VAL A 7 11.92 41.39 19.15
CA VAL A 7 12.44 40.19 18.50
C VAL A 7 11.27 39.51 17.79
N LEU A 8 11.18 39.69 16.46
CA LEU A 8 10.34 38.85 15.62
C LEU A 8 10.95 37.45 15.58
N MET A 9 10.39 36.54 16.38
CA MET A 9 10.58 35.10 16.19
C MET A 9 9.92 34.73 14.85
N ALA A 10 10.74 34.57 13.82
CA ALA A 10 10.34 33.89 12.60
C ALA A 10 10.13 32.41 12.94
N VAL A 11 8.89 32.03 13.24
CA VAL A 11 8.50 30.62 13.25
C VAL A 11 8.53 30.17 11.80
N ALA A 12 9.62 29.51 11.40
CA ALA A 12 9.67 28.77 10.16
C ALA A 12 8.59 27.68 10.24
N PHE A 13 7.47 27.88 9.56
CA PHE A 13 6.56 26.79 9.23
C PHE A 13 7.34 25.86 8.29
N ALA A 14 7.99 24.85 8.85
CA ALA A 14 8.35 23.66 8.10
C ALA A 14 7.03 22.97 7.72
N ALA A 15 6.46 23.35 6.59
CA ALA A 15 5.40 22.60 5.95
C ALA A 15 5.99 21.28 5.43
N ALA A 16 6.11 20.30 6.32
CA ALA A 16 6.34 18.92 5.97
C ALA A 16 5.54 18.02 6.93
N SER A 17 4.22 18.21 6.99
CA SER A 17 3.33 17.16 7.49
C SER A 17 3.06 16.16 6.36
N TYR A 18 4.10 15.51 5.84
CA TYR A 18 3.91 14.28 5.07
C TYR A 18 3.61 13.15 6.06
N GLY A 19 2.36 13.08 6.48
CA GLY A 19 1.91 12.00 7.36
C GLY A 19 0.61 12.34 8.05
N GLN A 20 -0.50 11.88 7.47
CA GLN A 20 -1.71 11.66 8.28
C GLN A 20 -2.41 10.32 7.98
N GLY A 21 -1.82 9.45 7.17
CA GLY A 21 -2.37 8.12 6.91
C GLY A 21 -2.00 7.59 5.53
N PHE A 22 -2.58 6.45 5.17
CA PHE A 22 -2.35 5.77 3.90
C PHE A 22 -2.97 6.49 2.71
N ALA A 23 -3.97 7.34 2.94
CA ALA A 23 -4.73 7.99 1.87
C ALA A 23 -3.86 8.89 0.98
N GLY A 24 -4.03 8.72 -0.33
CA GLY A 24 -3.33 9.49 -1.35
C GLY A 24 -2.93 8.67 -2.57
N SER A 25 -2.25 9.34 -3.48
CA SER A 25 -1.64 8.74 -4.67
C SER A 25 -0.15 8.53 -4.41
N TRP A 26 0.35 7.36 -4.73
CA TRP A 26 1.71 6.92 -4.46
C TRP A 26 2.35 6.38 -5.73
N LYS A 27 3.58 6.77 -6.00
CA LYS A 27 4.37 6.34 -7.16
C LYS A 27 5.53 5.46 -6.68
N LEU A 28 5.74 4.34 -7.35
CA LEU A 28 6.86 3.45 -7.05
C LEU A 28 8.19 4.18 -7.26
N ASN A 29 9.05 4.14 -6.24
CA ASN A 29 10.45 4.50 -6.35
C ASN A 29 11.28 3.20 -6.43
N ALA A 30 11.63 2.81 -7.65
CA ALA A 30 12.36 1.57 -7.90
C ALA A 30 13.74 1.54 -7.23
N SER A 31 14.44 2.68 -7.10
CA SER A 31 15.79 2.71 -6.51
C SER A 31 15.80 2.52 -4.99
N LYS A 32 14.67 2.82 -4.32
CA LYS A 32 14.47 2.54 -2.88
C LYS A 32 13.76 1.20 -2.62
N SER A 33 13.37 0.49 -3.68
CA SER A 33 12.61 -0.77 -3.59
C SER A 33 13.53 -1.98 -3.62
N LYS A 34 13.01 -3.11 -3.11
CA LYS A 34 13.60 -4.45 -3.28
C LYS A 34 12.63 -5.27 -4.13
N LEU A 35 12.81 -5.19 -5.44
CA LEU A 35 11.99 -5.85 -6.45
C LEU A 35 12.73 -7.07 -6.99
N ASN A 36 12.00 -8.02 -7.57
CA ASN A 36 12.57 -9.18 -8.22
C ASN A 36 13.20 -8.79 -9.57
N ASP A 37 14.45 -9.20 -9.78
CA ASP A 37 15.26 -8.81 -10.94
C ASP A 37 14.73 -9.33 -12.28
N GLN A 38 14.15 -10.54 -12.28
CA GLN A 38 13.66 -11.19 -13.51
C GLN A 38 12.25 -10.74 -13.87
N PHE A 39 11.38 -10.63 -12.87
CA PHE A 39 9.98 -10.30 -13.07
C PHE A 39 9.40 -9.70 -11.79
N SER A 40 8.87 -8.48 -11.88
CA SER A 40 8.22 -7.78 -10.78
C SER A 40 6.75 -7.54 -11.10
N MET A 41 5.89 -7.88 -10.15
CA MET A 41 4.46 -7.55 -10.21
C MET A 41 4.11 -6.36 -9.31
N ALA A 42 5.12 -5.69 -8.73
CA ALA A 42 4.91 -4.51 -7.92
C ALA A 42 4.16 -3.43 -8.73
N PRO A 43 3.04 -2.89 -8.21
CA PRO A 43 2.31 -1.82 -8.87
C PRO A 43 3.21 -0.61 -9.14
N LYS A 44 3.11 0.00 -10.32
CA LYS A 44 3.82 1.25 -10.65
C LYS A 44 3.24 2.44 -9.88
N SER A 45 1.96 2.38 -9.55
CA SER A 45 1.31 3.30 -8.64
C SER A 45 0.25 2.64 -7.78
N LEU A 46 0.02 3.24 -6.61
CA LEU A 46 -1.06 2.92 -5.70
C LEU A 46 -1.89 4.17 -5.48
N LYS A 47 -3.22 4.04 -5.46
CA LYS A 47 -4.12 5.08 -4.97
C LYS A 47 -4.93 4.50 -3.84
N ILE A 48 -4.82 5.11 -2.66
CA ILE A 48 -5.47 4.61 -1.46
C ILE A 48 -6.51 5.63 -0.99
N THR A 49 -7.71 5.14 -0.71
CA THR A 49 -8.76 5.88 0.00
C THR A 49 -9.00 5.18 1.33
N GLN A 50 -9.04 5.96 2.42
CA GLN A 50 -9.32 5.44 3.75
C GLN A 50 -10.33 6.33 4.45
N ASN A 51 -11.49 5.76 4.83
CA ASN A 51 -12.52 6.44 5.61
C ASN A 51 -12.99 5.53 6.75
N GLY A 52 -12.53 5.81 7.97
CA GLY A 52 -12.73 4.91 9.11
C GLY A 52 -12.14 3.52 8.81
N ASN A 53 -12.99 2.49 8.86
CA ASN A 53 -12.60 1.11 8.54
C ASN A 53 -12.65 0.80 7.05
N ALA A 54 -13.27 1.63 6.20
CA ALA A 54 -13.27 1.41 4.77
C ALA A 54 -11.89 1.74 4.20
N PHE A 55 -11.30 0.77 3.51
CA PHE A 55 -9.96 0.88 2.92
C PHE A 55 -10.00 0.38 1.48
N GLU A 56 -9.79 1.29 0.53
CA GLU A 56 -9.80 0.99 -0.90
C GLU A 56 -8.41 1.23 -1.47
N VAL A 57 -7.92 0.27 -2.27
CA VAL A 57 -6.62 0.33 -2.92
C VAL A 57 -6.81 0.10 -4.41
N ALA A 58 -6.50 1.11 -5.22
CA ALA A 58 -6.32 0.95 -6.65
C ALA A 58 -4.82 0.70 -6.95
N LYS A 59 -4.53 -0.40 -7.63
CA LYS A 59 -3.19 -0.83 -8.02
C LYS A 59 -3.06 -0.74 -9.53
N THR A 60 -2.12 0.06 -10.01
CA THR A 60 -1.80 0.15 -11.44
C THR A 60 -0.56 -0.70 -11.71
N VAL A 61 -0.71 -1.78 -12.47
CA VAL A 61 0.41 -2.64 -12.89
C VAL A 61 0.63 -2.44 -14.38
N GLU A 62 1.89 -2.33 -14.77
CA GLU A 62 2.29 -2.28 -16.18
C GLU A 62 2.99 -3.58 -16.55
N PHE A 63 2.49 -4.26 -17.58
CA PHE A 63 3.04 -5.51 -18.09
C PHE A 63 3.00 -5.52 -19.61
N GLN A 64 4.13 -5.80 -20.25
CA GLN A 64 4.26 -5.83 -21.73
C GLN A 64 3.73 -4.56 -22.43
N GLY A 65 3.93 -3.39 -21.83
CA GLY A 65 3.45 -2.11 -22.37
C GLY A 65 1.95 -1.87 -22.22
N GLN A 66 1.21 -2.78 -21.58
CA GLN A 66 -0.18 -2.59 -21.19
C GLN A 66 -0.25 -2.17 -19.73
N SER A 67 -1.12 -1.20 -19.43
CA SER A 67 -1.39 -0.73 -18.08
C SER A 67 -2.76 -1.22 -17.64
N ASN A 68 -2.81 -1.93 -16.52
CA ASN A 68 -4.03 -2.45 -15.93
C ASN A 68 -4.21 -1.89 -14.52
N GLU A 69 -5.40 -1.37 -14.23
CA GLU A 69 -5.77 -0.95 -12.88
C GLU A 69 -6.73 -1.97 -12.26
N THR A 70 -6.47 -2.34 -11.01
CA THR A 70 -7.37 -3.16 -10.20
C THR A 70 -7.71 -2.43 -8.92
N VAL A 71 -9.00 -2.30 -8.62
CA VAL A 71 -9.51 -1.67 -7.40
C VAL A 71 -10.00 -2.73 -6.44
N GLU A 72 -9.49 -2.70 -5.21
CA GLU A 72 -9.83 -3.66 -4.17
C GLU A 72 -10.31 -2.93 -2.92
N LYS A 73 -11.38 -3.45 -2.31
CA LYS A 73 -12.05 -2.86 -1.16
C LYS A 73 -11.96 -3.79 0.04
N TYR A 74 -11.63 -3.21 1.19
CA TYR A 74 -11.39 -3.92 2.45
C TYR A 74 -12.06 -3.21 3.61
N THR A 75 -12.28 -3.96 4.70
CA THR A 75 -12.60 -3.41 6.01
C THR A 75 -11.46 -3.69 6.98
N LEU A 76 -10.96 -2.68 7.69
CA LEU A 76 -9.78 -2.79 8.55
C LEU A 76 -10.06 -3.43 9.93
N ASP A 77 -11.26 -3.94 10.14
CA ASP A 77 -11.76 -4.51 11.40
C ASP A 77 -11.52 -6.01 11.55
N GLY A 78 -10.77 -6.62 10.62
CA GLY A 78 -10.47 -8.05 10.63
C GLY A 78 -11.60 -8.94 10.12
N LYS A 79 -12.74 -8.37 9.73
CA LYS A 79 -13.84 -9.14 9.13
C LYS A 79 -13.47 -9.58 7.72
N GLU A 80 -14.09 -10.68 7.30
CA GLU A 80 -13.94 -11.18 5.93
C GLU A 80 -14.63 -10.24 4.93
N CYS A 81 -13.94 -9.93 3.85
CA CYS A 81 -14.50 -9.27 2.67
C CYS A 81 -14.07 -10.01 1.39
N THR A 82 -14.72 -9.68 0.27
CA THR A 82 -14.46 -10.30 -1.03
C THR A 82 -14.13 -9.27 -2.08
N ASN A 83 -13.14 -9.59 -2.92
CA ASN A 83 -12.78 -8.84 -4.12
C ASN A 83 -12.78 -9.77 -5.34
N ALA A 84 -12.77 -9.19 -6.54
CA ALA A 84 -12.46 -9.96 -7.75
C ALA A 84 -11.06 -10.56 -7.61
N GLY A 85 -10.94 -11.85 -7.90
CA GLY A 85 -9.69 -12.59 -7.87
C GLY A 85 -9.05 -12.70 -9.25
N PHE A 86 -8.15 -13.66 -9.39
CA PHE A 86 -7.54 -14.00 -10.66
C PHE A 86 -8.58 -14.68 -11.59
N MET A 87 -8.68 -14.26 -12.86
CA MET A 87 -9.75 -14.69 -13.77
C MET A 87 -11.15 -14.44 -13.16
N ASN A 88 -12.07 -15.39 -13.27
CA ASN A 88 -13.43 -15.30 -12.71
C ASN A 88 -13.53 -15.76 -11.25
N SER A 89 -12.39 -15.86 -10.53
CA SER A 89 -12.38 -16.30 -9.14
C SER A 89 -12.74 -15.19 -8.16
N THR A 90 -13.06 -15.57 -6.94
CA THR A 90 -13.26 -14.64 -5.82
C THR A 90 -12.05 -14.68 -4.89
N LYS A 91 -11.54 -13.49 -4.54
CA LYS A 91 -10.50 -13.32 -3.53
C LYS A 91 -11.13 -13.01 -2.18
N LYS A 92 -11.09 -13.96 -1.24
CA LYS A 92 -11.49 -13.74 0.15
C LYS A 92 -10.36 -13.10 0.91
N SER A 93 -10.64 -12.07 1.70
CA SER A 93 -9.62 -11.27 2.36
C SER A 93 -10.01 -10.92 3.80
N LYS A 94 -9.02 -10.78 4.68
CA LYS A 94 -9.16 -10.16 6.01
C LYS A 94 -8.09 -9.09 6.16
N ALA A 95 -8.51 -7.86 6.45
CA ALA A 95 -7.60 -6.73 6.64
C ALA A 95 -7.66 -6.25 8.10
N THR A 96 -6.50 -5.91 8.66
CA THR A 96 -6.37 -5.36 10.01
C THR A 96 -5.46 -4.15 9.99
N ILE A 97 -5.71 -3.21 10.88
CA ILE A 97 -4.82 -2.07 11.13
C ILE A 97 -4.22 -2.18 12.53
N SER A 98 -2.91 -1.95 12.61
CA SER A 98 -2.16 -1.86 13.86
C SER A 98 -2.68 -0.72 14.76
N ALA A 99 -2.44 -0.84 16.07
CA ALA A 99 -2.90 0.14 17.06
C ALA A 99 -2.34 1.56 16.84
N ASP A 100 -1.11 1.67 16.32
CA ASP A 100 -0.49 2.94 15.97
C ASP A 100 -0.96 3.53 14.63
N LYS A 101 -1.84 2.80 13.92
CA LYS A 101 -2.40 3.14 12.60
C LYS A 101 -1.36 3.28 11.49
N LYS A 102 -0.16 2.72 11.65
CA LYS A 102 0.94 2.85 10.67
C LYS A 102 1.13 1.61 9.81
N VAL A 103 0.54 0.49 10.17
CA VAL A 103 0.62 -0.78 9.45
C VAL A 103 -0.79 -1.33 9.18
N VAL A 104 -1.09 -1.60 7.91
CA VAL A 104 -2.25 -2.38 7.47
C VAL A 104 -1.75 -3.73 6.94
N THR A 105 -2.32 -4.82 7.44
CA THR A 105 -2.03 -6.18 6.98
C THR A 105 -3.28 -6.78 6.38
N ILE A 106 -3.17 -7.27 5.14
CA ILE A 106 -4.25 -7.93 4.39
C ILE A 106 -3.80 -9.34 4.08
N LYS A 107 -4.59 -10.33 4.51
CA LYS A 107 -4.39 -11.73 4.14
C LYS A 107 -5.51 -12.16 3.21
N SER A 108 -5.16 -12.78 2.09
CA SER A 108 -6.12 -13.19 1.08
C SER A 108 -5.93 -14.63 0.64
N THR A 109 -7.02 -15.24 0.19
CA THR A 109 -7.04 -16.59 -0.40
C THR A 109 -7.91 -16.59 -1.65
N ILE A 110 -7.39 -17.18 -2.72
CA ILE A 110 -8.13 -17.53 -3.93
C ILE A 110 -8.08 -19.05 -4.07
N ALA A 111 -9.25 -19.69 -4.11
CA ALA A 111 -9.34 -21.12 -4.39
C ALA A 111 -9.25 -21.36 -5.91
N THR A 112 -8.43 -22.32 -6.32
CA THR A 112 -8.31 -22.78 -7.72
C THR A 112 -8.33 -24.30 -7.76
N ASP A 113 -8.56 -24.88 -8.94
CA ASP A 113 -8.55 -26.34 -9.13
C ASP A 113 -7.17 -26.97 -8.82
N ASN A 114 -6.11 -26.18 -8.94
CA ASN A 114 -4.72 -26.61 -8.69
C ASN A 114 -4.25 -26.33 -7.25
N GLY A 115 -5.16 -25.91 -6.37
CA GLY A 115 -4.87 -25.54 -4.99
C GLY A 115 -5.10 -24.05 -4.71
N ASN A 116 -4.89 -23.65 -3.45
CA ASN A 116 -5.09 -22.27 -3.03
C ASN A 116 -3.90 -21.39 -3.43
N ILE A 117 -4.21 -20.16 -3.83
CA ILE A 117 -3.26 -19.05 -3.87
C ILE A 117 -3.49 -18.25 -2.59
N GLU A 118 -2.48 -18.17 -1.75
CA GLU A 118 -2.48 -17.36 -0.54
C GLU A 118 -1.62 -16.12 -0.75
N SER A 119 -2.09 -14.96 -0.29
CA SER A 119 -1.29 -13.75 -0.30
C SER A 119 -1.37 -12.97 1.01
N GLU A 120 -0.26 -12.35 1.35
CA GLU A 120 -0.13 -11.39 2.45
C GLU A 120 0.40 -10.08 1.88
N GLU A 121 -0.32 -9.00 2.13
CA GLU A 121 0.01 -7.65 1.71
C GLU A 121 0.14 -6.78 2.96
N ILE A 122 1.26 -6.07 3.09
CA ILE A 122 1.53 -5.19 4.22
C ILE A 122 1.82 -3.79 3.70
N PHE A 123 0.98 -2.83 4.10
CA PHE A 123 1.19 -1.42 3.86
C PHE A 123 1.75 -0.78 5.14
N SER A 124 2.90 -0.12 5.06
CA SER A 124 3.52 0.58 6.19
C SER A 124 3.92 2.00 5.82
N LEU A 125 3.70 2.96 6.71
CA LEU A 125 4.25 4.32 6.56
C LEU A 125 5.65 4.39 7.19
N LYS A 126 6.69 4.56 6.37
CA LYS A 126 8.11 4.62 6.80
C LYS A 126 8.85 5.68 5.99
N ASP A 127 9.74 6.43 6.65
CA ASP A 127 10.63 7.42 6.00
C ASP A 127 9.91 8.43 5.10
N GLY A 128 8.70 8.86 5.50
CA GLY A 128 7.85 9.77 4.72
C GLY A 128 7.20 9.17 3.47
N GLY A 129 7.43 7.88 3.21
CA GLY A 129 6.85 7.11 2.11
C GLY A 129 5.91 6.00 2.56
N LEU A 130 5.38 5.29 1.57
CA LEU A 130 4.59 4.08 1.74
C LEU A 130 5.45 2.87 1.33
N VAL A 131 5.66 1.95 2.26
CA VAL A 131 6.26 0.64 2.00
C VAL A 131 5.13 -0.36 1.77
N PHE A 132 5.16 -1.05 0.64
CA PHE A 132 4.21 -2.10 0.29
C PHE A 132 4.97 -3.42 0.12
N GLU A 133 4.76 -4.34 1.05
CA GLU A 133 5.33 -5.68 1.02
C GLU A 133 4.28 -6.67 0.53
N THR A 134 4.66 -7.52 -0.41
CA THR A 134 3.81 -8.60 -0.91
C THR A 134 4.49 -9.93 -0.66
N LYS A 135 3.69 -10.92 -0.27
CA LYS A 135 4.07 -12.33 -0.25
C LYS A 135 2.93 -13.12 -0.87
N THR A 136 3.26 -14.00 -1.81
CA THR A 136 2.30 -14.90 -2.44
C THR A 136 2.84 -16.31 -2.35
N LYS A 137 1.98 -17.26 -2.03
CA LYS A 137 2.28 -18.69 -1.99
C LYS A 137 1.26 -19.44 -2.83
N SER A 138 1.73 -20.37 -3.64
CA SER A 138 0.89 -21.17 -4.52
C SER A 138 1.59 -22.47 -4.92
N SER A 139 0.86 -23.38 -5.56
CA SER A 139 1.42 -24.58 -6.19
C SER A 139 2.46 -24.28 -7.29
N TRP A 140 2.48 -23.06 -7.84
CA TRP A 140 3.43 -22.63 -8.87
C TRP A 140 4.69 -21.95 -8.30
N GLY A 141 4.76 -21.81 -6.98
CA GLY A 141 5.88 -21.21 -6.29
C GLY A 141 5.49 -20.05 -5.37
N ASP A 142 6.49 -19.61 -4.62
CA ASP A 142 6.40 -18.51 -3.66
C ASP A 142 7.10 -17.28 -4.24
N MET A 143 6.52 -16.11 -3.98
CA MET A 143 7.08 -14.82 -4.41
C MET A 143 6.96 -13.81 -3.28
N SER A 144 7.97 -12.96 -3.12
CA SER A 144 7.86 -11.79 -2.26
C SER A 144 8.56 -10.59 -2.88
N GLU A 145 8.00 -9.40 -2.69
CA GLU A 145 8.61 -8.14 -3.11
C GLU A 145 8.37 -7.05 -2.06
N THR A 146 9.20 -6.01 -2.07
CA THR A 146 9.01 -4.82 -1.25
C THR A 146 9.16 -3.57 -2.11
N GLY A 147 8.06 -2.88 -2.36
CA GLY A 147 8.07 -1.58 -3.03
C GLY A 147 8.11 -0.43 -2.03
N PHE A 148 8.97 0.55 -2.28
CA PHE A 148 8.91 1.86 -1.63
C PHE A 148 8.22 2.84 -2.57
N TYR A 149 7.24 3.57 -2.06
CA TYR A 149 6.44 4.50 -2.84
C TYR A 149 6.51 5.90 -2.24
N GLU A 150 6.67 6.88 -3.13
CA GLU A 150 6.66 8.30 -2.79
C GLU A 150 5.29 8.87 -3.09
N LYS A 151 4.83 9.78 -2.25
CA LYS A 151 3.55 10.45 -2.46
C LYS A 151 3.64 11.34 -3.70
N LYS A 152 2.63 11.28 -4.58
CA LYS A 152 2.48 12.19 -5.72
C LYS A 152 1.89 13.52 -5.29
#